data_AF-G7WBQ3-F1
#
_entry.id   AF-G7WBQ3-F1
#
_cell.length_a   1.000
_cell.length_b   1.000
_cell.length_c   1.000
_cell.angle_alpha   90.00
_cell.angle_beta   90.00
_cell.angle_gamma   90.00
#
_symmetry.space_group_name_H-M   'P 1'
#
loop_
_entity.id
_entity.type
_entity.pdbx_description
1 polymer ?
#
loop_
_entity_poly.entity_id
_entity_poly.type
_entity_poly.pdbx_seq_one_letter_code
_entity_poly.pdbx_strand_id
1 'polypeptide(L)'
;MTVEEKVLHKIRALLNLARNGGDPQSNEAQSALLMAQRVMAEYGINEIEVSDSVINQSKEILDDYATEFEKLSWWKKKLGKVIAQNFRCYSYLNKCNGYTRLAFMGLRQDAEIAIMAFSFATDHIRSGADRFMKAYRKEYISEFGLRPSISQQRGVRNNYVEGWISGLESQYDEQVNKEGWGLVLVKDELVNQAYKDLGLERGRAAQHVRRESSAGKAAYAKGYSDGKGFSAAAHGRIKR
;
A
#
# COMPACT_ATOMS: atom_id res chain seq x y z
N MET A 1 -13.07 5.99 -20.19
CA MET A 1 -11.75 6.44 -20.64
C MET A 1 -11.12 5.38 -21.53
N THR A 2 -10.71 5.76 -22.74
CA THR A 2 -10.01 4.90 -23.70
C THR A 2 -8.59 4.56 -23.22
N VAL A 3 -7.94 3.56 -23.83
CA VAL A 3 -6.55 3.21 -23.51
C VAL A 3 -5.62 4.38 -23.81
N GLU A 4 -5.86 5.07 -24.90
CA GLU A 4 -5.11 6.23 -25.38
C GLU A 4 -5.19 7.42 -24.41
N GLU A 5 -6.37 7.72 -23.88
CA GLU A 5 -6.56 8.77 -22.85
C GLU A 5 -5.76 8.49 -21.57
N LYS A 6 -5.63 7.21 -21.17
CA LYS A 6 -4.86 6.82 -19.99
C LYS A 6 -3.36 6.97 -20.21
N VAL A 7 -2.88 6.66 -21.42
CA VAL A 7 -1.47 6.81 -21.78
C VAL A 7 -1.09 8.28 -21.85
N LEU A 8 -1.92 9.11 -22.50
CA LEU A 8 -1.75 10.57 -22.52
C LEU A 8 -1.74 11.16 -21.11
N HIS A 9 -2.65 10.73 -20.24
CA HIS A 9 -2.67 11.18 -18.84
C HIS A 9 -1.38 10.82 -18.10
N LYS A 10 -0.85 9.61 -18.30
CA LYS A 10 0.41 9.15 -17.70
C LYS A 10 1.62 9.95 -18.21
N ILE A 11 1.70 10.19 -19.52
CA ILE A 11 2.75 11.02 -20.13
C ILE A 11 2.71 12.44 -19.54
N ARG A 12 1.52 13.04 -19.45
CA ARG A 12 1.32 14.38 -18.87
C ARG A 12 1.74 14.45 -17.41
N ALA A 13 1.38 13.44 -16.61
CA ALA A 13 1.78 13.38 -15.21
C ALA A 13 3.31 13.31 -15.05
N LEU A 14 4.00 12.51 -15.87
CA LEU A 14 5.46 12.38 -15.86
C LEU A 14 6.17 13.66 -16.30
N LEU A 15 5.68 14.33 -17.36
CA LEU A 15 6.24 15.60 -17.82
C LEU A 15 6.01 16.73 -16.81
N ASN A 16 4.85 16.74 -16.14
CA ASN A 16 4.58 17.68 -15.05
C ASN A 16 5.49 17.46 -13.84
N LEU A 17 5.78 16.21 -13.52
CA LEU A 17 6.72 15.88 -12.47
C LEU A 17 8.13 16.35 -12.84
N ALA A 18 8.55 16.13 -14.09
CA ALA A 18 9.85 16.59 -14.58
C ALA A 18 10.01 18.12 -14.51
N ARG A 19 8.94 18.86 -14.82
CA ARG A 19 8.99 20.32 -14.93
C ARG A 19 8.69 21.07 -13.64
N ASN A 20 7.79 20.55 -12.83
CA ASN A 20 7.23 21.23 -11.66
C ASN A 20 7.43 20.44 -10.34
N GLY A 21 8.12 19.31 -10.37
CA GLY A 21 8.38 18.47 -9.19
C GLY A 21 9.49 18.97 -8.27
N GLY A 22 10.33 19.91 -8.73
CA GLY A 22 11.48 20.42 -7.98
C GLY A 22 12.47 21.15 -8.88
N ASP A 23 13.77 21.12 -8.55
CA ASP A 23 14.84 21.64 -9.39
C ASP A 23 14.87 20.89 -10.74
N PRO A 24 14.77 21.57 -11.90
CA PRO A 24 14.85 20.97 -13.23
C PRO A 24 16.12 20.14 -13.51
N GLN A 25 17.20 20.39 -12.76
CA GLN A 25 18.46 19.63 -12.88
C GLN A 25 18.55 18.46 -11.88
N SER A 26 17.56 18.30 -11.00
CA SER A 26 17.52 17.19 -10.07
C SER A 26 17.43 15.85 -10.81
N ASN A 27 17.99 14.81 -10.19
CA ASN A 27 17.86 13.43 -10.68
C ASN A 27 16.38 13.01 -10.82
N GLU A 28 15.48 13.60 -10.04
CA GLU A 28 14.03 13.39 -10.11
C GLU A 28 13.43 13.95 -11.40
N ALA A 29 13.78 15.19 -11.75
CA ALA A 29 13.32 15.83 -12.98
C ALA A 29 13.78 15.07 -14.23
N GLN A 30 15.05 14.67 -14.26
CA GLN A 30 15.64 13.94 -15.38
C GLN A 30 15.04 12.54 -15.56
N SER A 31 14.77 11.85 -14.46
CA SER A 31 14.22 10.49 -14.50
C SER A 31 12.74 10.47 -14.91
N ALA A 32 11.95 11.43 -14.42
CA ALA A 32 10.56 11.60 -14.84
C ALA A 32 10.47 11.94 -16.35
N LEU A 33 11.40 12.76 -16.85
CA LEU A 33 11.51 13.09 -18.27
C LEU A 33 11.84 11.87 -19.12
N LEU A 34 12.83 11.07 -18.72
CA LEU A 34 13.20 9.83 -19.41
C LEU A 34 12.04 8.83 -19.47
N MET A 35 11.29 8.70 -18.38
CA MET A 35 10.13 7.80 -18.34
C MET A 35 9.00 8.31 -19.23
N ALA A 36 8.75 9.63 -19.27
CA ALA A 36 7.79 10.21 -20.20
C ALA A 36 8.18 9.94 -21.66
N GLN A 37 9.45 10.14 -22.01
CA GLN A 37 10.00 9.87 -23.34
C GLN A 37 9.82 8.40 -23.75
N ARG A 38 10.07 7.48 -22.82
CA ARG A 38 9.86 6.05 -23.05
C ARG A 38 8.40 5.71 -23.35
N VAL A 39 7.47 6.24 -22.54
CA VAL A 39 6.03 6.00 -22.74
C VAL A 39 5.53 6.64 -24.04
N MET A 40 6.03 7.83 -24.42
CA MET A 40 5.73 8.46 -25.70
C MET A 40 6.20 7.60 -26.88
N ALA A 41 7.43 7.06 -26.82
CA ALA A 41 7.99 6.20 -27.87
C ALA A 41 7.26 4.86 -27.99
N GLU A 42 6.90 4.22 -26.87
CA GLU A 42 6.17 2.94 -26.86
C GLU A 42 4.79 3.03 -27.53
N TYR A 43 4.16 4.20 -27.47
CA TYR A 43 2.80 4.43 -28.00
C TYR A 43 2.77 5.33 -29.25
N GLY A 44 3.92 5.75 -29.77
CA GLY A 44 4.01 6.59 -30.97
C GLY A 44 3.40 8.00 -30.81
N ILE A 45 3.38 8.53 -29.58
CA ILE A 45 2.75 9.82 -29.24
C ILE A 45 3.76 10.95 -29.42
N ASN A 46 3.36 11.99 -30.17
CA ASN A 46 4.18 13.18 -30.39
C ASN A 46 3.93 14.26 -29.34
N GLU A 47 4.95 15.11 -29.11
CA GLU A 47 4.96 16.16 -28.07
C GLU A 47 3.80 17.17 -28.20
N ILE A 48 3.28 17.36 -29.42
CA ILE A 48 2.17 18.26 -29.74
C ILE A 48 0.82 17.76 -29.15
N GLU A 49 0.63 16.45 -28.93
CA GLU A 49 -0.62 15.89 -28.38
C GLU A 49 -0.73 16.06 -26.84
N VAL A 50 0.35 16.51 -26.21
CA VAL A 50 0.48 16.63 -24.76
C VAL A 50 0.01 18.00 -24.25
N SER A 51 0.01 19.05 -25.09
CA SER A 51 0.03 20.45 -24.66
C SER A 51 -1.27 21.03 -24.08
N ASP A 52 -2.44 20.41 -24.27
CA ASP A 52 -3.71 21.14 -24.11
C ASP A 52 -4.43 21.03 -22.74
N SER A 53 -3.75 20.63 -21.65
CA SER A 53 -4.42 20.59 -20.33
C SER A 53 -3.53 20.75 -19.09
N VAL A 54 -2.25 21.12 -19.26
CA VAL A 54 -1.24 21.09 -18.19
C VAL A 54 -1.36 22.24 -17.16
N ILE A 55 -2.22 23.23 -17.38
CA ILE A 55 -2.23 24.43 -16.55
C ILE A 55 -3.36 24.34 -15.51
N ASN A 56 -2.98 24.10 -14.25
CA ASN A 56 -3.75 24.29 -13.01
C ASN A 56 -4.61 23.11 -12.48
N GLN A 57 -3.97 22.06 -11.96
CA GLN A 57 -4.51 21.42 -10.75
C GLN A 57 -3.60 21.78 -9.58
N SER A 58 -4.11 22.59 -8.65
CA SER A 58 -3.42 22.89 -7.38
C SER A 58 -3.15 21.58 -6.64
N LYS A 59 -1.89 21.35 -6.25
CA LYS A 59 -1.50 20.17 -5.46
C LYS A 59 -2.13 20.25 -4.07
N GLU A 60 -3.19 19.47 -3.88
CA GLU A 60 -3.88 19.14 -2.64
C GLU A 60 -3.10 18.23 -1.70
N ILE A 61 -2.70 18.62 -0.48
CA ILE A 61 -2.33 17.64 0.56
C ILE A 61 -3.59 17.17 1.28
N LEU A 62 -3.76 15.86 1.39
CA LEU A 62 -4.74 15.25 2.29
C LEU A 62 -3.98 14.61 3.46
N ASP A 63 -4.46 14.89 4.67
CA ASP A 63 -4.03 14.27 5.92
C ASP A 63 -5.27 13.74 6.64
N ASP A 64 -5.56 12.45 6.47
CA ASP A 64 -6.81 11.86 6.93
C ASP A 64 -6.62 10.47 7.54
N TYR A 65 -7.60 10.06 8.36
CA TYR A 65 -7.54 8.87 9.19
C TYR A 65 -8.15 7.66 8.49
N ALA A 66 -7.36 6.60 8.36
CA ALA A 66 -7.83 5.30 7.86
C ALA A 66 -8.53 4.45 8.93
N THR A 67 -8.43 4.85 10.20
CA THR A 67 -9.09 4.18 11.32
C THR A 67 -9.63 5.19 12.31
N GLU A 68 -10.72 4.85 12.97
CA GLU A 68 -11.14 5.52 14.20
C GLU A 68 -10.17 5.25 15.36
N PHE A 69 -10.35 5.94 16.49
CA PHE A 69 -9.63 5.64 17.71
C PHE A 69 -9.94 4.22 18.20
N GLU A 70 -8.95 3.33 18.15
CA GLU A 70 -9.09 1.94 18.57
C GLU A 70 -7.83 1.42 19.29
N LYS A 71 -7.90 0.22 19.87
CA LYS A 71 -6.72 -0.55 20.29
C LYS A 71 -6.02 -1.11 19.05
N LEU A 72 -5.30 -0.24 18.35
CA LEU A 72 -4.75 -0.54 17.03
C LEU A 72 -3.75 -1.71 17.09
N SER A 73 -4.07 -2.77 16.36
CA SER A 73 -3.26 -3.99 16.30
C SER A 73 -1.89 -3.72 15.65
N TRP A 74 -0.90 -4.53 16.01
CA TRP A 74 0.45 -4.45 15.41
C TRP A 74 0.41 -4.59 13.89
N TRP A 75 -0.48 -5.45 13.36
CA TRP A 75 -0.54 -5.74 11.93
C TRP A 75 -1.18 -4.61 11.14
N LYS A 76 -2.14 -3.86 11.69
CA LYS A 76 -2.69 -2.65 11.05
C LYS A 76 -1.60 -1.59 10.88
N LYS A 77 -0.74 -1.42 11.90
CA LYS A 77 0.43 -0.51 11.82
C LYS A 77 1.40 -0.95 10.72
N LYS A 78 1.70 -2.25 10.64
CA LYS A 78 2.60 -2.80 9.60
C LYS A 78 1.99 -2.64 8.20
N LEU A 79 0.71 -2.96 8.04
CA LEU A 79 -0.02 -2.84 6.78
C LEU A 79 -0.04 -1.39 6.29
N GLY A 80 -0.36 -0.43 7.16
CA GLY A 80 -0.38 0.99 6.80
C GLY A 80 0.97 1.47 6.26
N LYS A 81 2.07 1.02 6.87
CA LYS A 81 3.42 1.32 6.37
C LYS A 81 3.67 0.77 4.96
N VAL A 82 3.37 -0.51 4.73
CA VAL A 82 3.55 -1.17 3.43
C VAL A 82 2.73 -0.46 2.34
N ILE A 83 1.49 -0.10 2.64
CA ILE A 83 0.62 0.64 1.72
C ILE A 83 1.17 2.04 1.46
N ALA A 84 1.51 2.80 2.50
CA ALA A 84 2.04 4.15 2.36
C ALA A 84 3.28 4.22 1.45
N GLN A 85 4.17 3.23 1.54
CA GLN A 85 5.35 3.12 0.68
C GLN A 85 5.01 2.92 -0.79
N ASN A 86 3.92 2.23 -1.11
CA ASN A 86 3.49 1.96 -2.49
C ASN A 86 2.57 3.04 -3.09
N PHE A 87 2.03 3.94 -2.27
CA PHE A 87 1.11 5.00 -2.70
C PHE A 87 1.66 6.40 -2.45
N ARG A 88 2.99 6.59 -2.41
CA ARG A 88 3.61 7.93 -2.26
C ARG A 88 3.13 8.72 -1.02
N CYS A 89 2.69 8.02 0.02
CA CYS A 89 2.13 8.61 1.24
C CYS A 89 3.03 8.35 2.44
N TYR A 90 2.95 9.19 3.45
CA TYR A 90 3.33 8.83 4.81
C TYR A 90 2.18 8.13 5.51
N SER A 91 2.50 7.19 6.39
CA SER A 91 1.57 6.70 7.41
C SER A 91 2.09 7.09 8.78
N TYR A 92 1.23 7.58 9.66
CA TYR A 92 1.61 7.85 11.04
C TYR A 92 0.48 7.52 12.03
N LEU A 93 0.81 7.57 13.32
CA LEU A 93 -0.09 7.20 14.39
C LEU A 93 -0.42 8.41 15.24
N ASN A 94 -1.71 8.69 15.40
CA ASN A 94 -2.20 9.67 16.38
C ASN A 94 -2.71 8.91 17.60
N LYS A 95 -2.13 9.22 18.78
CA LYS A 95 -2.44 8.56 20.05
C LYS A 95 -3.19 9.52 20.96
N CYS A 96 -4.31 9.07 21.52
CA CYS A 96 -5.08 9.82 22.50
C CYS A 96 -5.64 8.87 23.55
N ASN A 97 -5.42 9.15 24.84
CA ASN A 97 -5.99 8.42 25.97
C ASN A 97 -5.88 6.88 25.88
N GLY A 98 -4.74 6.36 25.42
CA GLY A 98 -4.49 4.92 25.26
C GLY A 98 -5.10 4.29 24.01
N TYR A 99 -5.84 5.07 23.20
CA TYR A 99 -6.31 4.70 21.88
C TYR A 99 -5.38 5.23 20.80
N THR A 100 -5.41 4.60 19.63
CA THR A 100 -4.57 4.97 18.49
C THR A 100 -5.40 4.94 17.23
N ARG A 101 -5.22 5.93 16.38
CA ARG A 101 -5.70 5.93 14.98
C ARG A 101 -4.53 6.03 14.02
N LEU A 102 -4.68 5.45 12.84
CA LEU A 102 -3.71 5.47 11.76
C LEU A 102 -4.14 6.51 10.72
N ALA A 103 -3.22 7.37 10.33
CA ALA A 103 -3.43 8.40 9.31
C ALA A 103 -2.56 8.12 8.08
N PHE A 104 -3.03 8.58 6.92
CA PHE A 104 -2.24 8.72 5.71
C PHE A 104 -2.13 10.20 5.34
N MET A 105 -0.92 10.62 4.99
CA MET A 105 -0.63 11.95 4.48
C MET A 105 0.04 11.84 3.12
N GLY A 106 -0.53 12.48 2.10
CA GLY A 106 -0.04 12.46 0.73
C GLY A 106 -0.72 13.53 -0.11
N LEU A 107 -0.43 13.56 -1.41
CA LEU A 107 -1.30 14.29 -2.33
C LEU A 107 -2.70 13.65 -2.26
N ARG A 108 -3.76 14.45 -2.39
CA ARG A 108 -5.15 13.99 -2.18
C ARG A 108 -5.43 12.67 -2.87
N GLN A 109 -5.12 12.57 -4.16
CA GLN A 109 -5.40 11.37 -4.95
C GLN A 109 -4.64 10.14 -4.42
N ASP A 110 -3.38 10.33 -4.03
CA ASP A 110 -2.52 9.28 -3.50
C ASP A 110 -3.03 8.80 -2.13
N ALA A 111 -3.37 9.74 -1.23
CA ALA A 111 -3.84 9.45 0.12
C ALA A 111 -5.25 8.80 0.15
N GLU A 112 -6.18 9.27 -0.68
CA GLU A 112 -7.50 8.66 -0.84
C GLU A 112 -7.39 7.18 -1.28
N ILE A 113 -6.53 6.91 -2.27
CA ILE A 113 -6.30 5.55 -2.75
C ILE A 113 -5.63 4.71 -1.66
N ALA A 114 -4.66 5.26 -0.92
CA ALA A 114 -4.01 4.55 0.18
C ALA A 114 -4.99 4.17 1.30
N ILE A 115 -5.90 5.06 1.68
CA ILE A 115 -6.95 4.81 2.68
C ILE A 115 -7.91 3.71 2.20
N MET A 116 -8.37 3.80 0.94
CA MET A 116 -9.22 2.77 0.34
C MET A 116 -8.53 1.41 0.27
N ALA A 117 -7.27 1.38 -0.18
CA ALA A 117 -6.46 0.17 -0.24
C ALA A 117 -6.26 -0.44 1.15
N PHE A 118 -6.03 0.39 2.17
CA PHE A 118 -5.88 -0.05 3.56
C PHE A 118 -7.16 -0.70 4.11
N SER A 119 -8.31 -0.05 3.88
CA SER A 119 -9.61 -0.59 4.27
C SER A 119 -9.86 -1.94 3.60
N PHE A 120 -9.68 -2.01 2.27
CA PHE A 120 -9.90 -3.22 1.49
C PHE A 120 -8.96 -4.37 1.89
N ALA A 121 -7.67 -4.08 2.07
CA ALA A 121 -6.68 -5.05 2.55
C ALA A 121 -7.02 -5.56 3.96
N THR A 122 -7.51 -4.70 4.86
CA THR A 122 -7.93 -5.07 6.22
C THR A 122 -9.05 -6.11 6.18
N ASP A 123 -10.04 -5.94 5.31
CA ASP A 123 -11.16 -6.89 5.17
C ASP A 123 -10.74 -8.20 4.51
N HIS A 124 -9.83 -8.15 3.54
CA HIS A 124 -9.23 -9.36 2.94
C HIS A 124 -8.41 -10.16 3.96
N ILE A 125 -7.60 -9.50 4.79
CA ILE A 125 -6.86 -10.13 5.88
C ILE A 125 -7.83 -10.80 6.86
N ARG A 126 -8.87 -10.08 7.30
CA ARG A 126 -9.87 -10.61 8.26
C ARG A 126 -10.57 -11.84 7.70
N SER A 127 -11.17 -11.72 6.51
CA SER A 127 -11.92 -12.81 5.88
C SER A 127 -11.03 -14.02 5.57
N GLY A 128 -9.81 -13.78 5.08
CA GLY A 128 -8.84 -14.83 4.80
C GLY A 128 -8.37 -15.55 6.06
N ALA A 129 -8.04 -14.80 7.12
CA ALA A 129 -7.64 -15.36 8.40
C ALA A 129 -8.77 -16.19 9.02
N ASP A 130 -10.02 -15.75 8.93
CA ASP A 130 -11.16 -16.47 9.49
C ASP A 130 -11.44 -17.76 8.72
N ARG A 131 -11.33 -17.74 7.37
CA ARG A 131 -11.41 -18.95 6.54
C ARG A 131 -10.30 -19.94 6.90
N PHE A 132 -9.05 -19.49 6.97
CA PHE A 132 -7.92 -20.32 7.34
C PHE A 132 -8.09 -20.94 8.72
N MET A 133 -8.46 -20.13 9.72
CA MET A 133 -8.64 -20.59 11.09
C MET A 133 -9.83 -21.56 11.24
N LYS A 134 -10.86 -21.47 10.40
CA LYS A 134 -11.95 -22.44 10.37
C LYS A 134 -11.46 -23.82 9.92
N ALA A 135 -10.68 -23.87 8.83
CA ALA A 135 -10.08 -25.11 8.33
C ALA A 135 -9.12 -25.70 9.37
N TYR A 136 -8.18 -24.89 9.88
CA TYR A 136 -7.22 -25.30 10.90
C TYR A 136 -7.87 -25.90 12.15
N ARG A 137 -8.93 -25.26 12.68
CA ARG A 137 -9.64 -25.81 13.86
C ARG A 137 -10.29 -27.16 13.57
N LYS A 138 -10.87 -27.33 12.37
CA LYS A 138 -11.51 -28.58 11.97
C LYS A 138 -10.49 -29.71 11.86
N GLU A 139 -9.37 -29.46 11.19
CA GLU A 139 -8.26 -30.41 11.08
C GLU A 139 -7.70 -30.78 12.45
N TYR A 140 -7.43 -29.79 13.30
CA TYR A 140 -6.90 -30.01 14.64
C TYR A 140 -7.81 -30.88 15.52
N ILE A 141 -9.13 -30.64 15.48
CA ILE A 141 -10.09 -31.47 16.23
C ILE A 141 -10.13 -32.89 15.66
N SER A 142 -10.06 -33.04 14.34
CA SER A 142 -10.04 -34.36 13.69
C SER A 142 -8.81 -35.18 14.06
N GLU A 143 -7.66 -34.53 14.24
CA GLU A 143 -6.39 -35.19 14.54
C GLU A 143 -6.20 -35.46 16.04
N PHE A 144 -6.57 -34.50 16.90
CA PHE A 144 -6.27 -34.55 18.34
C PHE A 144 -7.50 -34.76 19.24
N GLY A 145 -8.71 -34.79 18.68
CA GLY A 145 -9.96 -34.97 19.45
C GLY A 145 -10.32 -33.81 20.39
N LEU A 146 -9.59 -32.69 20.33
CA LEU A 146 -9.77 -31.53 21.21
C LEU A 146 -9.56 -30.21 20.47
N ARG A 147 -9.99 -29.09 21.08
CA ARG A 147 -9.80 -27.76 20.50
C ARG A 147 -8.39 -27.22 20.78
N PRO A 148 -7.73 -26.55 19.81
CA PRO A 148 -6.43 -25.93 20.05
C PRO A 148 -6.56 -24.82 21.10
N SER A 149 -5.52 -24.62 21.91
CA SER A 149 -5.52 -23.60 22.95
C SER A 149 -5.70 -22.18 22.37
N ILE A 150 -6.21 -21.24 23.18
CA ILE A 150 -6.39 -19.85 22.75
C ILE A 150 -5.05 -19.23 22.31
N SER A 151 -3.96 -19.53 23.02
CA SER A 151 -2.61 -19.04 22.69
C SER A 151 -2.15 -19.55 21.32
N GLN A 152 -2.36 -20.83 21.04
CA GLN A 152 -2.02 -21.45 19.76
C GLN A 152 -2.86 -20.89 18.62
N GLN A 153 -4.17 -20.74 18.81
CA GLN A 153 -5.05 -20.11 17.82
C GLN A 153 -4.61 -18.67 17.49
N ARG A 154 -4.26 -17.88 18.51
CA ARG A 154 -3.74 -16.51 18.32
C ARG A 154 -2.41 -16.51 17.57
N GLY A 155 -1.51 -17.42 17.91
CA GLY A 155 -0.22 -17.57 17.24
C GLY A 155 -0.36 -17.91 15.76
N VAL A 156 -1.14 -18.95 15.44
CA VAL A 156 -1.41 -19.39 14.07
C VAL A 156 -2.09 -18.28 13.26
N ARG A 157 -3.09 -17.60 13.83
CA ARG A 157 -3.75 -16.47 13.16
C ARG A 157 -2.78 -15.32 12.89
N ASN A 158 -1.91 -14.97 13.83
CA ASN A 158 -0.95 -13.89 13.62
C ASN A 158 0.09 -14.25 12.56
N ASN A 159 0.58 -15.49 12.51
CA ASN A 159 1.46 -15.95 11.44
C ASN A 159 0.79 -15.82 10.05
N TYR A 160 -0.50 -16.18 9.93
CA TYR A 160 -1.25 -15.96 8.68
C TYR A 160 -1.28 -14.48 8.29
N VAL A 161 -1.63 -13.60 9.23
CA VAL A 161 -1.71 -12.15 8.97
C VAL A 161 -0.34 -11.58 8.59
N GLU A 162 0.72 -12.02 9.25
CA GLU A 162 2.08 -11.61 8.91
C GLU A 162 2.48 -12.06 7.52
N GLY A 163 2.19 -13.32 7.18
CA GLY A 163 2.39 -13.85 5.84
C GLY A 163 1.70 -12.99 4.80
N TRP A 164 0.42 -12.67 5.02
CA TRP A 164 -0.36 -11.84 4.12
C TRP A 164 0.26 -10.48 3.84
N ILE A 165 0.70 -9.77 4.88
CA ILE A 165 1.35 -8.48 4.71
C ILE A 165 2.69 -8.62 3.97
N SER A 166 3.48 -9.65 4.28
CA SER A 166 4.73 -9.94 3.56
C SER A 166 4.51 -10.31 2.10
N GLY A 167 3.42 -11.01 1.77
CA GLY A 167 3.04 -11.33 0.40
C GLY A 167 2.69 -10.07 -0.40
N LEU A 168 1.93 -9.15 0.21
CA LEU A 168 1.59 -7.86 -0.38
C LEU A 168 2.85 -7.01 -0.63
N GLU A 169 3.73 -6.90 0.37
CA GLU A 169 4.99 -6.16 0.27
C GLU A 169 5.87 -6.72 -0.87
N SER A 170 6.01 -8.05 -0.93
CA SER A 170 6.74 -8.72 -2.01
C SER A 170 6.12 -8.49 -3.39
N GLN A 171 4.79 -8.40 -3.48
CA GLN A 171 4.10 -8.10 -4.74
C GLN A 171 4.40 -6.67 -5.20
N TYR A 172 4.37 -5.70 -4.29
CA TYR A 172 4.72 -4.32 -4.60
C TYR A 172 6.18 -4.20 -5.03
N ASP A 173 7.11 -4.83 -4.32
CA ASP A 173 8.53 -4.83 -4.69
C ASP A 173 8.76 -5.44 -6.08
N GLU A 174 8.08 -6.54 -6.41
CA GLU A 174 8.14 -7.15 -7.74
C GLU A 174 7.61 -6.23 -8.84
N GLN A 175 6.50 -5.52 -8.60
CA GLN A 175 5.97 -4.53 -9.54
C GLN A 175 6.94 -3.37 -9.74
N VAL A 176 7.50 -2.85 -8.66
CA VAL A 176 8.47 -1.75 -8.69
C VAL A 176 9.71 -2.13 -9.48
N ASN A 177 10.26 -3.32 -9.23
CA ASN A 177 11.46 -3.80 -9.91
C ASN A 177 11.21 -4.11 -11.39
N LYS A 178 10.08 -4.75 -11.71
CA LYS A 178 9.74 -5.12 -13.09
C LYS A 178 9.48 -3.90 -13.97
N GLU A 179 8.75 -2.92 -13.44
CA GLU A 179 8.30 -1.75 -14.20
C GLU A 179 9.22 -0.52 -14.03
N GLY A 180 10.26 -0.63 -13.19
CA GLY A 180 11.19 0.45 -12.91
C GLY A 180 10.58 1.63 -12.13
N TRP A 181 9.52 1.39 -11.35
CA TRP A 181 8.73 2.45 -10.70
C TRP A 181 9.36 3.04 -9.43
N GLY A 182 10.57 2.65 -9.07
CA GLY A 182 11.21 3.10 -7.82
C GLY A 182 11.22 4.62 -7.66
N LEU A 183 11.41 5.34 -8.79
CA LEU A 183 11.44 6.81 -8.83
C LEU A 183 10.03 7.43 -8.90
N VAL A 184 9.03 6.69 -9.41
CA VAL A 184 7.63 7.15 -9.48
C VAL A 184 6.98 7.13 -8.09
N LEU A 185 7.44 6.26 -7.19
CA LEU A 185 6.91 6.13 -5.83
C LEU A 185 7.50 7.15 -4.83
N VAL A 186 8.32 8.09 -5.29
CA VAL A 186 8.82 9.20 -4.47
C VAL A 186 7.66 10.13 -4.09
N LYS A 187 7.68 10.57 -2.83
CA LYS A 187 6.67 11.47 -2.27
C LYS A 187 6.96 12.89 -2.73
N ASP A 188 5.91 13.64 -3.01
CA ASP A 188 6.00 15.04 -3.40
C ASP A 188 6.67 15.89 -2.29
N GLU A 189 7.48 16.88 -2.66
CA GLU A 189 8.19 17.71 -1.67
C GLU A 189 7.23 18.50 -0.77
N LEU A 190 6.05 18.88 -1.28
CA LEU A 190 5.02 19.51 -0.44
C LEU A 190 4.58 18.57 0.70
N VAL A 191 4.45 17.28 0.39
CA VAL A 191 4.10 16.24 1.36
C VAL A 191 5.27 16.00 2.33
N ASN A 192 6.51 15.99 1.83
CA ASN A 192 7.70 15.84 2.67
C ASN A 192 7.82 16.99 3.69
N GLN A 193 7.59 18.23 3.26
CA GLN A 193 7.63 19.39 4.14
C GLN A 193 6.51 19.36 5.16
N ALA A 194 5.26 19.13 4.74
CA ALA A 194 4.12 19.02 5.65
C ALA A 194 4.31 17.92 6.70
N TYR A 195 4.87 16.76 6.30
CA TYR A 195 5.15 15.67 7.22
C TYR A 195 6.25 16.01 8.23
N LYS A 196 7.29 16.76 7.82
CA LYS A 196 8.34 17.26 8.73
C LYS A 196 7.74 18.25 9.74
N ASP A 197 6.86 19.14 9.28
CA ASP A 197 6.26 20.19 10.11
C ASP A 197 5.33 19.64 11.21
N LEU A 198 4.82 18.40 11.06
CA LEU A 198 4.09 17.71 12.12
C LEU A 198 4.94 17.41 13.37
N GLY A 199 6.27 17.41 13.28
CA GLY A 199 7.16 17.21 14.42
C GLY A 199 6.99 15.85 15.12
N LEU A 200 6.63 14.80 14.37
CA LEU A 200 6.31 13.49 14.93
C LEU A 200 7.55 12.77 15.49
N GLU A 201 7.42 12.21 16.69
CA GLU A 201 8.45 11.36 17.27
C GLU A 201 8.53 9.99 16.58
N ARG A 202 9.73 9.41 16.53
CA ARG A 202 9.94 8.07 15.99
C ARG A 202 9.25 7.02 16.86
N GLY A 203 8.18 6.45 16.34
CA GLY A 203 7.46 5.36 17.00
C GLY A 203 8.27 4.06 17.09
N ARG A 204 7.91 3.21 18.07
CA ARG A 204 8.43 1.84 18.16
C ARG A 204 7.94 1.01 16.98
N ALA A 205 8.80 0.14 16.46
CA ALA A 205 8.42 -0.81 15.42
C ALA A 205 7.25 -1.70 15.86
N ALA A 206 6.37 -2.06 14.93
CA ALA A 206 5.34 -3.06 15.20
C ALA A 206 6.02 -4.42 15.45
N GLN A 207 5.86 -4.95 16.66
CA GLN A 207 6.49 -6.22 17.05
C GLN A 207 5.47 -7.35 17.06
N HIS A 208 5.80 -8.42 16.33
CA HIS A 208 5.20 -9.74 16.46
C HIS A 208 6.31 -10.77 16.33
N VAL A 209 6.27 -11.82 17.16
CA VAL A 209 7.21 -12.94 17.08
C VAL A 209 6.48 -14.12 16.47
N ARG A 210 6.99 -14.60 15.33
CA ARG A 210 6.47 -15.78 14.64
C ARG A 210 6.49 -16.98 15.57
N ARG A 211 5.44 -17.80 15.47
CA ARG A 211 5.44 -19.14 16.07
C ARG A 211 6.08 -20.12 15.10
N GLU A 212 7.11 -20.82 15.54
CA GLU A 212 7.86 -21.81 14.74
C GLU A 212 7.19 -23.19 14.62
N SER A 213 5.90 -23.32 14.99
CA SER A 213 5.16 -24.56 14.82
C SER A 213 4.88 -24.86 13.35
N SER A 214 4.66 -26.14 13.01
CA SER A 214 4.27 -26.57 11.65
C SER A 214 3.02 -25.82 11.16
N ALA A 215 1.98 -25.75 11.99
CA ALA A 215 0.77 -24.98 11.71
C ALA A 215 1.05 -23.48 11.53
N GLY A 216 1.99 -22.92 12.30
CA GLY A 216 2.43 -21.54 12.16
C GLY A 216 3.13 -21.28 10.82
N LYS A 217 3.98 -22.20 10.36
CA LYS A 217 4.66 -22.11 9.06
C LYS A 217 3.67 -22.23 7.90
N ALA A 218 2.74 -23.18 7.98
CA ALA A 218 1.66 -23.35 7.01
C ALA A 218 0.76 -22.10 6.93
N ALA A 219 0.42 -21.52 8.09
CA ALA A 219 -0.35 -20.28 8.17
C ALA A 219 0.37 -19.12 7.48
N TYR A 220 1.66 -18.93 7.77
CA TYR A 220 2.47 -17.89 7.12
C TYR A 220 2.52 -18.09 5.61
N ALA A 221 2.82 -19.30 5.13
CA ALA A 221 2.90 -19.58 3.70
C ALA A 221 1.56 -19.33 2.98
N LYS A 222 0.45 -19.76 3.58
CA LYS A 222 -0.88 -19.49 3.02
C LYS A 222 -1.20 -18.00 3.00
N GLY A 223 -0.94 -17.30 4.11
CA GLY A 223 -1.07 -15.86 4.20
C GLY A 223 -0.27 -15.16 3.11
N TYR A 224 1.01 -15.50 2.94
CA TYR A 224 1.90 -14.96 1.92
C TYR A 224 1.33 -15.13 0.51
N SER A 225 0.87 -16.33 0.16
CA SER A 225 0.22 -16.56 -1.13
C SER A 225 -1.01 -15.69 -1.33
N ASP A 226 -1.85 -15.53 -0.30
CA ASP A 226 -3.08 -14.73 -0.37
C ASP A 226 -2.79 -13.23 -0.46
N GLY A 227 -1.73 -12.77 0.22
CA GLY A 227 -1.26 -11.39 0.16
C GLY A 227 -0.65 -11.05 -1.19
N LYS A 228 0.17 -11.96 -1.74
CA LYS A 228 0.80 -11.80 -3.05
C LYS A 228 -0.21 -11.80 -4.20
N GLY A 229 -1.30 -12.55 -4.05
CA GLY A 229 -2.43 -12.56 -4.98
C GLY A 229 -3.42 -11.41 -4.81
N PHE A 230 -3.20 -10.49 -3.86
CA PHE A 230 -4.10 -9.36 -3.64
C PHE A 230 -4.06 -8.42 -4.85
N SER A 231 -5.23 -7.94 -5.29
CA SER A 231 -5.32 -6.91 -6.32
C SER A 231 -6.48 -6.00 -5.99
N ALA A 232 -6.17 -4.75 -5.64
CA ALA A 232 -7.19 -3.71 -5.47
C ALA A 232 -7.93 -3.43 -6.80
N ALA A 233 -7.30 -3.69 -7.95
CA ALA A 233 -7.88 -3.47 -9.28
C ALA A 233 -8.88 -4.55 -9.72
N ALA A 234 -8.88 -5.74 -9.11
CA ALA A 234 -9.65 -6.89 -9.60
C ALA A 234 -11.18 -6.77 -9.44
N HIS A 235 -11.69 -5.82 -8.63
CA HIS A 235 -13.13 -5.65 -8.40
C HIS A 235 -13.72 -4.33 -8.92
N GLY A 236 -12.94 -3.55 -9.67
CA GLY A 236 -13.44 -2.42 -10.48
C GLY A 236 -14.13 -2.85 -11.79
N ARG A 237 -14.28 -4.16 -12.04
CA ARG A 237 -15.19 -4.66 -13.08
C ARG A 237 -16.62 -4.59 -12.52
N ILE A 238 -17.24 -3.43 -12.68
CA ILE A 238 -18.69 -3.34 -12.81
C ILE A 238 -19.08 -4.43 -13.81
N LYS A 239 -19.86 -5.41 -13.33
CA LYS A 239 -20.51 -6.38 -14.22
C LYS A 239 -21.24 -5.55 -15.28
N ARG A 240 -20.86 -5.76 -16.55
CA ARG A 240 -21.69 -5.32 -17.67
C ARG A 240 -23.06 -5.95 -17.56
#